data_AF-A0A076FI56-F1
#
_entry.id   AF-A0A076FI56-F1
#
_cell.length_a   1.000
_cell.length_b   1.000
_cell.length_c   1.000
_cell.angle_alpha   90.00
_cell.angle_beta   90.00
_cell.angle_gamma   90.00
#
_symmetry.space_group_name_H-M   'P 1'
#
loop_
_entity.id
_entity.type
_entity.pdbx_description
1 polymer ?
#
loop_
_entity_poly.entity_id
_entity_poly.type
_entity_poly.pdbx_seq_one_letter_code
_entity_poly.pdbx_strand_id
1 'polypeptide(L)'
;MDAAVRLQTAIMPLSSRIKTKNSNKIGGFFVGYVCGHEFLELLGIDKKKYPLFNPLKNLTSKDEDGTGSDDAPAVPEIESDTPESEKIEWDPLNKEVYNAIHLIVTSWSGAPYGDYANIINFIKRDPSNRVSDRVVKKVNYLISKDAQCRPLIQIVDELRRDYPSLKEFEFTEMSKIIEEMIAAGEVEMNYIE
;
A
#
# COMPACT_ATOMS: atom_id res chain seq x y z
N MET A 1 16.21 16.76 -9.48
CA MET A 1 15.91 15.36 -9.80
C MET A 1 14.74 14.97 -8.92
N ASP A 2 13.60 14.76 -9.56
CA ASP A 2 12.25 14.82 -9.00
C ASP A 2 11.92 13.59 -8.15
N ALA A 3 11.26 13.77 -7.00
CA ALA A 3 10.83 12.68 -6.13
C ALA A 3 9.86 11.72 -6.86
N ALA A 4 9.15 12.23 -7.86
CA ALA A 4 8.27 11.47 -8.76
C ALA A 4 8.99 10.34 -9.54
N VAL A 5 10.31 10.44 -9.76
CA VAL A 5 11.08 9.41 -10.48
C VAL A 5 11.43 8.22 -9.57
N ARG A 6 11.45 8.40 -8.24
CA ARG A 6 11.88 7.35 -7.29
C ARG A 6 10.80 6.34 -6.95
N LEU A 7 9.52 6.75 -7.01
CA LEU A 7 8.37 5.85 -6.80
C LEU A 7 8.13 4.86 -7.95
N GLN A 8 8.77 5.06 -9.11
CA GLN A 8 8.67 4.14 -10.25
C GLN A 8 9.37 2.78 -10.06
N THR A 9 10.11 2.61 -8.97
CA THR A 9 10.82 1.35 -8.68
C THR A 9 9.96 0.32 -7.93
N ALA A 10 8.72 0.67 -7.55
CA ALA A 10 7.81 -0.25 -6.88
C ALA A 10 6.98 -1.06 -7.89
N ILE A 11 7.43 -2.29 -8.14
CA ILE A 11 6.68 -3.49 -8.59
C ILE A 11 5.39 -3.19 -9.37
N MET A 12 5.48 -3.22 -10.70
CA MET A 12 4.32 -3.35 -11.58
C MET A 12 3.91 -4.83 -11.71
N PRO A 13 2.71 -5.23 -11.26
CA PRO A 13 2.08 -6.42 -11.79
C PRO A 13 1.39 -6.08 -13.13
N LEU A 14 2.03 -6.43 -14.24
CA LEU A 14 1.41 -6.42 -15.56
C LEU A 14 0.64 -7.74 -15.76
N SER A 15 -0.68 -7.70 -15.64
CA SER A 15 -1.54 -8.83 -16.03
C SER A 15 -1.85 -8.72 -17.51
N SER A 16 -1.22 -9.56 -18.33
CA SER A 16 -1.56 -9.71 -19.75
C SER A 16 -1.98 -11.15 -20.04
N ARG A 17 -3.05 -11.31 -20.83
CA ARG A 17 -3.71 -12.59 -21.09
C ARG A 17 -2.89 -13.44 -22.08
N ILE A 18 -2.17 -14.44 -21.58
CA ILE A 18 -1.56 -15.49 -22.41
C ILE A 18 -2.45 -16.74 -22.34
N LYS A 19 -3.03 -17.15 -23.47
CA LYS A 19 -3.83 -18.39 -23.57
C LYS A 19 -2.91 -19.61 -23.52
N THR A 20 -2.86 -20.30 -22.39
CA THR A 20 -2.32 -21.67 -22.31
C THR A 20 -3.42 -22.71 -22.47
N LYS A 21 -3.09 -23.92 -22.95
CA LYS A 21 -3.99 -25.05 -23.28
C LYS A 21 -4.88 -25.58 -22.13
N ASN A 22 -4.85 -24.96 -20.95
CA ASN A 22 -5.83 -25.14 -19.87
C ASN A 22 -6.49 -23.79 -19.59
N SER A 23 -7.76 -23.67 -19.96
CA SER A 23 -8.47 -22.40 -20.23
C SER A 23 -8.82 -21.53 -19.03
N ASN A 24 -8.52 -21.94 -17.79
CA ASN A 24 -8.88 -21.19 -16.57
C ASN A 24 -7.70 -20.77 -15.69
N LYS A 25 -6.45 -20.91 -16.15
CA LYS A 25 -5.29 -20.44 -15.37
C LYS A 25 -4.93 -19.01 -15.76
N ILE A 26 -5.38 -18.05 -14.96
CA ILE A 26 -4.89 -16.67 -14.98
C ILE A 26 -3.48 -16.69 -14.37
N GLY A 27 -2.49 -16.19 -15.11
CA GLY A 27 -1.11 -16.08 -14.66
C GLY A 27 -0.61 -14.66 -14.88
N GLY A 28 0.25 -14.20 -13.97
CA GLY A 28 1.00 -12.95 -14.12
C GLY A 28 2.49 -13.23 -14.17
N PHE A 29 3.26 -12.30 -14.71
CA PHE A 29 4.71 -12.32 -14.65
C PHE A 29 5.20 -10.93 -14.20
N PHE A 30 6.33 -10.90 -13.48
CA PHE A 30 6.90 -9.67 -12.96
C PHE A 30 8.01 -9.19 -13.89
N VAL A 31 7.95 -7.91 -14.24
CA VAL A 31 8.98 -7.24 -15.06
C VAL A 31 9.40 -5.95 -14.39
N GLY A 32 10.68 -5.61 -14.54
CA GLY A 32 11.16 -4.28 -14.17
C GLY A 32 10.54 -3.19 -15.04
N TYR A 33 10.60 -1.95 -14.57
CA TYR A 33 9.98 -0.79 -15.23
C TYR A 33 10.28 -0.71 -16.74
N VAL A 34 11.57 -0.81 -17.12
CA VAL A 34 11.99 -0.70 -18.53
C VAL A 34 11.38 -1.80 -19.38
N CYS A 35 11.48 -3.05 -18.95
CA CYS A 35 10.90 -4.19 -19.68
C CYS A 35 9.37 -4.10 -19.75
N GLY A 36 8.69 -3.67 -18.69
CA GLY A 36 7.24 -3.46 -18.70
C GLY A 36 6.83 -2.33 -19.64
N HIS A 37 7.62 -1.26 -19.69
CA HIS A 37 7.40 -0.10 -20.54
C HIS A 37 7.51 -0.44 -22.02
N GLU A 38 8.55 -1.16 -22.41
CA GLU A 38 8.77 -1.66 -23.78
C GLU A 38 7.72 -2.71 -24.17
N PHE A 39 7.35 -3.58 -23.23
CA PHE A 39 6.31 -4.60 -23.46
C PHE A 39 4.94 -3.97 -23.76
N LEU A 40 4.55 -2.92 -23.03
CA LEU A 40 3.33 -2.17 -23.29
C LEU A 40 3.34 -1.48 -24.66
N GLU A 41 4.50 -0.94 -25.07
CA GLU A 41 4.68 -0.35 -26.40
C GLU A 41 4.55 -1.38 -27.52
N LEU A 42 5.18 -2.55 -27.36
CA LEU A 42 5.07 -3.66 -28.31
C LEU A 42 3.62 -4.13 -28.49
N LEU A 43 2.82 -4.07 -27.43
CA LEU A 43 1.39 -4.43 -27.48
C LEU A 43 0.50 -3.30 -28.01
N GLY A 44 1.05 -2.12 -28.32
CA GLY A 44 0.28 -0.95 -28.75
C GLY A 44 -0.69 -0.45 -27.67
N ILE A 45 -0.40 -0.73 -26.40
CA ILE A 45 -1.24 -0.33 -25.28
C ILE A 45 -0.86 1.09 -24.88
N ASP A 46 -1.82 2.03 -25.02
CA ASP A 46 -1.62 3.39 -24.56
C ASP A 46 -1.59 3.44 -23.03
N LYS A 47 -0.44 3.85 -22.47
CA LYS A 47 -0.22 4.01 -21.03
C LYS A 47 -1.17 5.03 -20.40
N LYS A 48 -1.65 6.02 -21.16
CA LYS A 48 -2.63 6.99 -20.67
C LYS A 48 -3.98 6.34 -20.37
N LYS A 49 -4.30 5.25 -21.05
CA LYS A 49 -5.52 4.46 -20.84
C LYS A 49 -5.43 3.58 -19.59
N TYR A 50 -4.22 3.26 -19.12
CA TYR A 50 -3.97 2.40 -17.98
C TYR A 50 -3.12 3.17 -16.96
N PRO A 51 -3.75 4.04 -16.15
CA PRO A 51 -3.03 4.80 -15.14
C PRO A 51 -2.27 3.84 -14.22
N LEU A 52 -1.07 4.26 -13.83
CA LEU A 52 -0.25 3.50 -12.89
C LEU A 52 -1.03 3.32 -11.60
N PHE A 53 -1.00 2.09 -11.07
CA PHE A 53 -1.56 1.81 -9.76
C PHE A 53 -0.84 2.68 -8.73
N ASN A 54 -1.59 3.60 -8.10
CA ASN A 54 -1.07 4.41 -7.01
C ASN A 54 -1.53 3.78 -5.68
N PRO A 55 -0.64 3.12 -4.92
CA PRO A 55 -1.00 2.45 -3.66
C PRO A 55 -1.48 3.43 -2.57
N LEU A 56 -1.27 4.73 -2.78
CA LEU A 56 -1.63 5.80 -1.86
C LEU A 56 -2.96 6.46 -2.19
N LYS A 57 -3.56 6.19 -3.37
CA LYS A 57 -4.83 6.79 -3.78
C LYS A 57 -5.97 6.15 -2.99
N ASN A 58 -6.80 6.99 -2.37
CA ASN A 58 -7.99 6.52 -1.66
C ASN A 58 -9.02 5.96 -2.67
N LEU A 59 -9.35 4.67 -2.58
CA LEU A 59 -10.40 4.01 -3.40
C LEU A 59 -11.80 4.30 -2.83
N THR A 60 -12.05 5.52 -2.35
CA THR A 60 -13.40 5.96 -2.02
C THR A 60 -14.15 6.11 -3.33
N SER A 61 -14.96 5.09 -3.62
CA SER A 61 -15.93 4.97 -4.70
C SER A 61 -16.63 6.29 -5.01
N LYS A 62 -16.13 6.99 -6.04
CA LYS A 62 -16.80 7.85 -7.03
C LYS A 62 -15.75 8.78 -7.62
N ASP A 63 -14.91 8.25 -8.50
CA ASP A 63 -14.34 9.09 -9.55
C ASP A 63 -15.50 9.31 -10.56
N GLU A 64 -16.32 10.32 -10.28
CA GLU A 64 -17.23 10.92 -11.25
C GLU A 64 -16.37 11.67 -12.30
N ASP A 65 -15.86 10.94 -13.29
CA ASP A 65 -15.57 11.52 -14.61
C ASP A 65 -15.68 10.43 -15.68
N GLY A 66 -16.93 10.11 -16.00
CA GLY A 66 -17.31 9.30 -17.14
C GLY A 66 -18.61 9.86 -17.66
N THR A 67 -18.53 10.91 -18.47
CA THR A 67 -19.68 11.42 -19.23
C THR A 67 -20.13 10.30 -20.17
N GLY A 68 -21.08 9.50 -19.71
CA GLY A 68 -21.75 8.47 -20.49
C GLY A 68 -22.52 9.16 -21.61
N SER A 69 -22.00 9.05 -22.83
CA SER A 69 -22.82 9.23 -24.02
C SER A 69 -23.52 7.90 -24.28
N ASP A 70 -24.84 7.95 -24.24
CA ASP A 70 -25.76 6.86 -24.56
C ASP A 70 -25.64 6.52 -26.06
N ASP A 71 -24.66 5.71 -26.47
CA ASP A 71 -24.69 4.97 -27.77
C ASP A 71 -23.46 4.05 -27.99
N ALA A 72 -23.17 3.16 -27.05
CA ALA A 72 -22.19 2.08 -27.27
C ALA A 72 -22.81 0.70 -26.96
N PRO A 73 -22.59 -0.32 -27.82
CA PRO A 73 -23.26 -1.60 -27.70
C PRO A 73 -22.84 -2.32 -26.43
N ALA A 74 -23.83 -2.85 -25.71
CA ALA A 74 -23.71 -3.55 -24.44
C ALA A 74 -22.55 -4.56 -24.48
N VAL A 75 -21.51 -4.27 -23.70
CA VAL A 75 -20.49 -5.26 -23.33
C VAL A 75 -21.18 -6.20 -22.35
N PRO A 76 -21.24 -7.52 -22.61
CA PRO A 76 -21.90 -8.45 -21.71
C PRO A 76 -21.24 -8.36 -20.33
N GLU A 77 -22.07 -8.12 -19.31
CA GLU A 77 -21.68 -8.18 -17.91
C GLU A 77 -21.00 -9.51 -17.66
N ILE A 78 -19.70 -9.45 -17.38
CA ILE A 78 -18.96 -10.61 -16.90
C ILE A 78 -19.35 -10.72 -15.43
N GLU A 79 -20.38 -11.51 -15.12
CA GLU A 79 -20.61 -12.02 -13.78
C GLU A 79 -19.33 -12.75 -13.36
N SER A 80 -18.47 -12.05 -12.62
CA SER A 80 -17.33 -12.66 -12.01
C SER A 80 -17.85 -13.46 -10.82
N ASP A 81 -17.97 -14.78 -10.99
CA ASP A 81 -18.00 -15.79 -9.91
C ASP A 81 -16.66 -15.77 -9.15
N THR A 82 -16.28 -14.60 -8.66
CA THR A 82 -15.27 -14.49 -7.61
C THR A 82 -16.02 -14.90 -6.35
N PRO A 83 -15.62 -15.96 -5.63
CA PRO A 83 -16.18 -16.19 -4.31
C PRO A 83 -16.05 -14.86 -3.56
N GLU A 84 -17.16 -14.37 -2.98
CA GLU A 84 -17.12 -13.22 -2.08
C GLU A 84 -15.97 -13.50 -1.12
N SER A 85 -14.84 -12.81 -1.33
CA SER A 85 -13.71 -12.97 -0.45
C SER A 85 -14.24 -12.50 0.89
N GLU A 86 -14.45 -13.43 1.83
CA GLU A 86 -14.84 -13.12 3.19
C GLU A 86 -14.03 -11.90 3.59
N LYS A 87 -14.71 -10.78 3.87
CA LYS A 87 -14.03 -9.54 4.23
C LYS A 87 -13.19 -9.87 5.46
N ILE A 88 -11.90 -10.04 5.25
CA ILE A 88 -10.96 -10.36 6.31
C ILE A 88 -11.11 -9.26 7.35
N GLU A 89 -11.53 -9.63 8.55
CA GLU A 89 -11.68 -8.68 9.65
C GLU A 89 -10.29 -8.35 10.19
N TRP A 90 -9.91 -7.08 10.12
CA TRP A 90 -8.63 -6.62 10.65
C TRP A 90 -8.82 -6.11 12.06
N ASP A 91 -7.95 -6.54 12.98
CA ASP A 91 -7.82 -5.84 14.26
C ASP A 91 -7.35 -4.38 13.99
N PRO A 92 -7.94 -3.38 14.67
CA PRO A 92 -7.58 -1.98 14.46
C PRO A 92 -6.09 -1.69 14.65
N LEU A 93 -5.47 -2.23 15.71
CA LEU A 93 -4.05 -2.02 15.98
C LEU A 93 -3.17 -2.65 14.90
N ASN A 94 -3.52 -3.86 14.45
CA ASN A 94 -2.80 -4.52 13.36
C ASN A 94 -2.83 -3.68 12.07
N LYS A 95 -3.97 -3.07 11.77
CA LYS A 95 -4.13 -2.20 10.61
C LYS A 95 -3.28 -0.93 10.73
N GLU A 96 -3.25 -0.31 11.90
CA GLU A 96 -2.38 0.84 12.18
C GLU A 96 -0.90 0.49 12.00
N VAL A 97 -0.44 -0.61 12.60
CA VAL A 97 0.95 -1.09 12.48
C VAL A 97 1.30 -1.38 11.02
N TYR A 98 0.40 -2.04 10.29
CA TYR A 98 0.58 -2.33 8.89
C TYR A 98 0.75 -1.05 8.06
N ASN A 99 -0.12 -0.06 8.28
CA ASN A 99 -0.07 1.22 7.57
C ASN A 99 1.20 2.00 7.92
N ALA A 100 1.58 2.05 9.20
CA ALA A 100 2.77 2.74 9.66
C ALA A 100 4.04 2.23 8.95
N ILE A 101 4.21 0.91 8.87
CA ILE A 101 5.35 0.29 8.18
C ILE A 101 5.31 0.61 6.68
N HIS A 102 4.15 0.55 6.03
CA HIS A 102 4.07 0.86 4.60
C HIS A 102 4.39 2.33 4.32
N LEU A 103 3.93 3.25 5.16
CA LEU A 103 4.18 4.68 4.97
C LEU A 103 5.66 5.03 5.11
N ILE A 104 6.33 4.53 6.16
CA ILE A 104 7.77 4.80 6.34
C ILE A 104 8.61 4.17 5.24
N VAL A 105 8.27 2.95 4.80
CA VAL A 105 9.00 2.30 3.69
C VAL A 105 8.75 3.03 2.36
N THR A 106 7.53 3.51 2.15
CA THR A 106 7.15 4.28 0.95
C THR A 106 7.88 5.62 0.91
N SER A 107 8.03 6.30 2.04
CA SER A 107 8.77 7.57 2.10
C SER A 107 10.25 7.42 1.72
N TRP A 108 10.83 6.23 1.92
CA TRP A 108 12.18 5.90 1.48
C TRP A 108 12.26 5.41 0.02
N SER A 109 11.13 5.33 -0.70
CA SER A 109 11.05 4.71 -2.03
C SER A 109 11.61 3.28 -2.06
N GLY A 110 11.44 2.55 -0.96
CA GLY A 110 11.99 1.20 -0.78
C GLY A 110 10.91 0.11 -0.77
N ALA A 111 11.35 -1.14 -0.62
CA ALA A 111 10.49 -2.27 -0.28
C ALA A 111 10.74 -2.67 1.18
N PRO A 112 9.73 -3.19 1.90
CA PRO A 112 9.93 -3.62 3.27
C PRO A 112 10.89 -4.82 3.27
N TYR A 113 11.94 -4.75 4.10
CA TYR A 113 12.92 -5.81 4.28
C TYR A 113 13.19 -6.06 5.77
N GLY A 114 13.81 -7.19 6.10
CA GLY A 114 14.18 -7.54 7.48
C GLY A 114 12.98 -7.49 8.42
N ASP A 115 13.12 -6.73 9.50
CA ASP A 115 12.10 -6.62 10.54
C ASP A 115 10.76 -6.04 10.04
N TYR A 116 10.79 -5.08 9.10
CA TYR A 116 9.58 -4.53 8.49
C TYR A 116 8.78 -5.62 7.76
N ALA A 117 9.47 -6.42 6.94
CA ALA A 117 8.86 -7.51 6.20
C ALA A 117 8.34 -8.62 7.13
N ASN A 118 9.10 -8.95 8.18
CA ASN A 118 8.70 -9.96 9.15
C ASN A 118 7.42 -9.58 9.88
N ILE A 119 7.28 -8.33 10.33
CA ILE A 119 6.08 -7.83 11.00
C ILE A 119 4.89 -7.82 10.03
N ILE A 120 5.07 -7.33 8.81
CA ILE A 120 4.01 -7.36 7.78
C ILE A 120 3.54 -8.79 7.52
N ASN A 121 4.46 -9.73 7.34
CA ASN A 121 4.13 -11.12 7.07
C ASN A 121 3.43 -11.79 8.26
N PHE A 122 3.79 -11.42 9.49
CA PHE A 122 3.11 -11.89 10.69
C PHE A 122 1.65 -11.41 10.71
N ILE A 123 1.41 -10.11 10.51
CA ILE A 123 0.05 -9.53 10.48
C ILE A 123 -0.78 -10.13 9.33
N LYS A 124 -0.19 -10.33 8.15
CA LYS A 124 -0.90 -10.91 7.00
C LYS A 124 -1.35 -12.36 7.22
N ARG A 125 -0.66 -13.12 8.07
CA ARG A 125 -1.02 -14.51 8.37
C ARG A 125 -2.28 -14.61 9.24
N ASP A 126 -2.45 -13.67 10.16
CA ASP A 126 -3.58 -13.65 11.09
C ASP A 126 -4.00 -12.19 11.38
N PRO A 127 -4.74 -11.54 10.46
CA PRO A 127 -5.02 -10.09 10.55
C PRO A 127 -5.95 -9.71 11.70
N SER A 128 -6.76 -10.66 12.18
CA SER A 128 -7.72 -10.45 13.27
C SER A 128 -7.09 -10.60 14.66
N ASN A 129 -5.91 -11.23 14.75
CA ASN A 129 -5.26 -11.50 16.02
C ASN A 129 -4.33 -10.35 16.40
N ARG A 130 -4.73 -9.58 17.41
CA ARG A 130 -4.02 -8.37 17.87
C ARG A 130 -2.56 -8.65 18.19
N VAL A 131 -1.66 -7.87 17.60
CA VAL A 131 -0.24 -7.91 17.92
C VAL A 131 0.03 -7.47 19.36
N SER A 132 1.06 -8.05 19.98
CA SER A 132 1.49 -7.63 21.32
C SER A 132 2.09 -6.22 21.31
N ASP A 133 1.99 -5.51 22.43
CA ASP A 133 2.55 -4.16 22.58
C ASP A 133 4.06 -4.08 22.32
N ARG A 134 4.79 -5.18 22.52
CA ARG A 134 6.21 -5.29 22.14
C ARG A 134 6.46 -5.06 20.65
N VAL A 135 5.51 -5.43 19.80
CA VAL A 135 5.56 -5.16 18.35
C VAL A 135 5.37 -3.68 18.10
N VAL A 136 4.42 -3.03 18.77
CA VAL A 136 4.20 -1.57 18.69
C VAL A 136 5.47 -0.82 19.12
N LYS A 137 6.07 -1.20 20.25
CA LYS A 137 7.36 -0.67 20.73
C LYS A 137 8.47 -0.85 19.69
N LYS A 138 8.55 -2.02 19.07
CA LYS A 138 9.54 -2.31 18.02
C LYS A 138 9.31 -1.43 16.79
N VAL A 139 8.06 -1.21 16.39
CA VAL A 139 7.72 -0.32 15.26
C VAL A 139 8.08 1.13 15.58
N ASN A 140 7.79 1.63 16.79
CA ASN A 140 8.21 2.95 17.25
C ASN A 140 9.74 3.13 17.16
N TYR A 141 10.50 2.12 17.61
CA TYR A 141 11.96 2.10 17.45
C TYR A 141 12.41 2.06 15.99
N LEU A 142 11.72 1.30 15.13
CA LEU A 142 12.03 1.25 13.70
C LEU A 142 11.76 2.59 13.01
N ILE A 143 10.74 3.34 13.44
CA ILE A 143 10.46 4.70 12.96
C ILE A 143 11.53 5.67 13.44
N SER A 144 12.00 5.53 14.68
CA SER A 144 13.10 6.34 15.23
C SER A 144 14.42 6.20 14.47
N LYS A 145 14.55 5.20 13.58
CA LYS A 145 15.71 5.00 12.71
C LYS A 145 15.59 5.70 11.36
N ASP A 146 14.52 6.45 11.12
CA ASP A 146 14.43 7.34 9.98
C ASP A 146 15.67 8.24 9.92
N ALA A 147 16.32 8.28 8.75
CA ALA A 147 17.57 9.02 8.59
C ALA A 147 17.38 10.54 8.77
N GLN A 148 16.14 11.02 8.61
CA GLN A 148 15.75 12.41 8.82
C GLN A 148 15.16 12.64 10.22
N CYS A 149 15.14 11.62 11.07
CA CYS A 149 14.61 11.63 12.45
C CYS A 149 13.19 12.20 12.55
N ARG A 150 12.34 11.94 11.54
CA ARG A 150 10.97 12.47 11.52
C ARG A 150 10.01 11.49 12.21
N PRO A 151 9.05 11.99 13.01
CA PRO A 151 7.91 11.19 13.43
C PRO A 151 7.02 10.85 12.23
N LEU A 152 6.21 9.80 12.39
CA LEU A 152 5.35 9.27 11.34
C LEU A 152 4.35 10.31 10.82
N ILE A 153 3.81 11.18 11.68
CA ILE A 153 2.92 12.26 11.26
C ILE A 153 3.58 13.22 10.26
N GLN A 154 4.85 13.57 10.47
CA GLN A 154 5.59 14.45 9.56
C GLN A 154 5.85 13.74 8.23
N ILE A 155 6.11 12.43 8.24
CA ILE A 155 6.24 11.62 7.03
C ILE A 155 4.94 11.64 6.22
N VAL A 156 3.78 11.49 6.88
CA VAL A 156 2.46 11.54 6.23
C VAL A 156 2.20 12.93 5.65
N ASP A 157 2.50 13.99 6.38
CA ASP A 157 2.31 15.37 5.92
C ASP A 157 3.18 15.70 4.71
N GLU A 158 4.42 15.22 4.68
CA GLU A 158 5.28 15.36 3.51
C GLU A 158 4.75 14.57 2.31
N LEU A 159 4.34 13.32 2.51
CA LEU A 159 3.71 12.52 1.44
C LEU A 159 2.44 13.18 0.91
N ARG A 160 1.66 13.85 1.75
CA ARG A 160 0.44 14.56 1.34
C ARG A 160 0.72 15.77 0.45
N ARG A 161 1.90 16.43 0.59
CA ARG A 161 2.30 17.53 -0.31
C ARG A 161 2.51 17.02 -1.73
N ASP A 162 3.12 15.84 -1.86
CA ASP A 162 3.37 15.20 -3.16
C ASP A 162 2.11 14.50 -3.70
N TYR A 163 1.24 14.00 -2.81
CA TYR A 163 0.02 13.27 -3.12
C TYR A 163 -1.20 13.86 -2.37
N PRO A 164 -1.85 14.91 -2.89
CA PRO A 164 -2.98 15.54 -2.22
C PRO A 164 -4.20 14.61 -1.99
N SER A 165 -4.30 13.53 -2.77
CA SER A 165 -5.34 12.49 -2.64
C SER A 165 -4.95 11.32 -1.73
N LEU A 166 -3.88 11.49 -0.94
CA LEU A 166 -3.44 10.53 0.06
C LEU A 166 -4.55 10.31 1.08
N LYS A 167 -4.85 9.03 1.34
CA LYS A 167 -5.80 8.61 2.37
C LYS A 167 -5.43 9.18 3.74
N GLU A 168 -6.42 9.47 4.57
CA GLU A 168 -6.21 9.80 5.98
C GLU A 168 -5.80 8.55 6.77
N PHE A 169 -4.70 8.68 7.51
CA PHE A 169 -4.17 7.65 8.39
C PHE A 169 -4.26 8.15 9.83
N GLU A 170 -4.84 7.33 10.68
CA GLU A 170 -4.94 7.54 12.13
C GLU A 170 -4.18 6.40 12.82
N PHE A 171 -3.47 6.72 13.90
CA PHE A 171 -2.64 5.78 14.67
C PHE A 171 -2.99 5.80 16.16
N THR A 172 -4.27 5.96 16.47
CA THR A 172 -4.76 6.22 17.83
C THR A 172 -4.41 5.11 18.81
N GLU A 173 -4.56 3.84 18.40
CA GLU A 173 -4.25 2.70 19.28
C GLU A 173 -2.74 2.58 19.52
N MET A 174 -1.93 2.77 18.48
CA MET A 174 -0.47 2.74 18.62
C MET A 174 0.04 3.90 19.51
N SER A 175 -0.44 5.13 19.29
CA SER A 175 -0.05 6.30 20.08
C SER A 175 -0.36 6.09 21.55
N LYS A 176 -1.58 5.62 21.87
CA LYS A 176 -1.99 5.32 23.24
C LYS A 176 -1.06 4.30 23.92
N ILE A 177 -0.74 3.19 23.24
CA ILE A 177 0.17 2.17 23.78
C ILE A 177 1.56 2.75 24.06
N ILE A 178 2.09 3.58 23.16
CA ILE A 178 3.41 4.19 23.34
C ILE A 178 3.39 5.22 24.48
N GLU A 179 2.33 6.01 24.62
CA GLU A 179 2.17 6.95 25.74
C GLU A 179 2.10 6.22 27.09
N GLU A 180 1.37 5.11 27.17
CA GLU A 180 1.32 4.25 28.36
C GLU A 180 2.74 3.70 28.70
N MET A 181 3.52 3.32 27.70
CA MET A 181 4.91 2.89 27.88
C MET A 181 5.86 4.03 28.30
N ILE A 182 5.65 5.25 27.79
CA ILE A 182 6.41 6.44 28.20
C ILE A 182 6.12 6.74 29.67
N ALA A 183 4.85 6.69 30.08
CA ALA A 183 4.46 6.86 31.49
C ALA A 183 5.09 5.79 32.40
N ALA A 184 5.28 4.57 31.89
CA ALA A 184 5.98 3.49 32.59
C ALA A 184 7.52 3.61 32.56
N GLY A 185 8.09 4.57 31.83
CA GLY A 185 9.54 4.76 31.67
C GLY A 185 10.21 3.73 30.75
N GLU A 186 9.43 3.03 29.92
CA GLU A 186 9.91 1.98 29.03
C GLU A 186 10.39 2.46 27.66
N VAL A 187 9.93 3.64 27.25
CA VAL A 187 10.19 4.30 25.96
C VAL A 187 10.41 5.78 26.24
N GLU A 188 11.38 6.39 25.54
CA GLU A 188 11.75 7.79 25.77
C GLU A 188 10.89 8.79 24.99
N MET A 189 10.45 8.40 23.78
CA MET A 189 9.74 9.29 22.86
C MET A 189 8.73 8.54 22.00
N ASN A 190 7.62 9.21 21.71
CA ASN A 190 6.65 8.77 20.72
C ASN A 190 7.12 9.26 19.33
N TYR A 191 7.42 8.34 18.42
CA TYR A 191 7.78 8.64 17.03
C TYR A 191 6.60 8.45 16.07
N ILE A 192 5.40 8.19 16.60
CA ILE A 192 4.18 8.06 15.81
C ILE A 192 3.55 9.45 15.60
N GLU A 193 3.53 10.27 16.65
CA GLU A 193 3.03 11.64 16.67
C GLU A 193 4.14 12.67 16.92
#